data_AF-A0A7W5WW60-F1
#
_entry.id   AF-A0A7W5WW60-F1
#
_cell.length_a   1.000
_cell.length_b   1.000
_cell.length_c   1.000
_cell.angle_alpha   90.00
_cell.angle_beta   90.00
_cell.angle_gamma   90.00
#
_symmetry.space_group_name_H-M   'P 1'
#
loop_
_entity.id
_entity.type
_entity.pdbx_description
1 polymer ?
#
loop_
_entity_poly.entity_id
_entity_poly.type
_entity_poly.pdbx_seq_one_letter_code
_entity_poly.pdbx_strand_id
1 'polypeptide(L)'
;MGAPLVSNVAAIVRRAFGARVTDTIRPMNANYGARYSWHKFGQAVDFVPAGGVDAIDRDQIRALMAQSGIRVIELLGPGDRGHSNHWHVAFARPGQVIDRTRPIEGDEDWLITASQGDAPSSPTPVGVEAPTAPASTLAIAAKAPPQWDVFATEEWRAAHGGGS
;
A
#
# COMPACT_ATOMS: atom_id res chain seq x y z
N MET A 1 -9.26 27.42 8.95
CA MET A 1 -8.84 26.15 8.33
C MET A 1 -7.43 25.83 8.80
N GLY A 2 -7.20 24.68 9.45
CA GLY A 2 -5.88 24.28 9.94
C GLY A 2 -4.95 23.83 8.80
N ALA A 3 -3.64 23.82 9.05
CA ALA A 3 -2.67 23.28 8.10
C ALA A 3 -2.95 21.80 7.79
N PRO A 4 -2.83 21.33 6.53
CA PRO A 4 -2.87 19.90 6.25
C PRO A 4 -1.71 19.21 6.98
N LEU A 5 -2.08 18.27 7.84
CA LEU A 5 -1.17 17.34 8.51
C LEU A 5 -1.24 15.98 7.80
N VAL A 6 -0.17 15.20 7.90
CA VAL A 6 -0.11 13.81 7.41
C VAL A 6 -1.31 13.00 7.89
N SER A 7 -1.68 13.12 9.17
CA SER A 7 -2.84 12.45 9.75
C SER A 7 -4.16 12.82 9.07
N ASN A 8 -4.31 14.09 8.63
CA ASN A 8 -5.50 14.54 7.93
C ASN A 8 -5.58 13.94 6.53
N VAL A 9 -4.48 13.96 5.78
CA VAL A 9 -4.43 13.38 4.43
C VAL A 9 -4.64 11.87 4.47
N ALA A 10 -4.01 11.18 5.43
CA ALA A 10 -4.21 9.76 5.69
C ALA A 10 -5.67 9.43 6.00
N ALA A 11 -6.35 10.24 6.82
CA ALA A 11 -7.76 10.05 7.14
C ALA A 11 -8.67 10.26 5.92
N ILE A 12 -8.35 11.23 5.06
CA ILE A 12 -9.09 11.52 3.83
C ILE A 12 -9.02 10.33 2.87
N VAL A 13 -7.82 9.81 2.58
CA VAL A 13 -7.68 8.66 1.65
C VAL A 13 -8.28 7.37 2.20
N ARG A 14 -8.17 7.15 3.52
CA ARG A 14 -8.85 6.03 4.20
C ARG A 14 -10.36 6.11 4.01
N ARG A 15 -10.96 7.28 4.22
CA ARG A 15 -12.40 7.47 4.11
C ARG A 15 -12.89 7.38 2.67
N ALA A 16 -12.17 7.98 1.72
CA ALA A 16 -12.62 8.07 0.34
C ALA A 16 -12.45 6.77 -0.44
N PHE A 17 -11.37 6.02 -0.19
CA PHE A 17 -10.99 4.85 -0.99
C PHE A 17 -10.90 3.55 -0.20
N GLY A 18 -11.30 3.56 1.08
CA GLY A 18 -11.04 2.44 1.99
C GLY A 18 -9.54 2.13 2.14
N ALA A 19 -8.68 3.11 1.88
CA ALA A 19 -7.27 2.86 1.64
C ALA A 19 -6.51 2.39 2.89
N ARG A 20 -5.57 1.47 2.71
CA ARG A 20 -4.52 1.17 3.69
C ARG A 20 -3.36 2.14 3.47
N VAL A 21 -2.99 2.87 4.52
CA VAL A 21 -1.82 3.74 4.51
C VAL A 21 -0.57 2.90 4.81
N THR A 22 0.43 2.96 3.94
CA THR A 22 1.63 2.12 3.97
C THR A 22 2.88 2.85 4.45
N ASP A 23 3.00 4.15 4.17
CA ASP A 23 4.07 5.00 4.69
C ASP A 23 3.57 6.44 4.90
N THR A 24 4.18 7.16 5.84
CA THR A 24 3.81 8.52 6.21
C THR A 24 5.02 9.39 6.54
N ILE A 25 5.64 9.20 7.69
CA ILE A 25 6.79 9.99 8.12
C ILE A 25 8.01 9.10 8.14
N ARG A 26 9.05 9.54 7.44
CA ARG A 26 10.33 8.85 7.40
C ARG A 26 11.39 9.61 8.20
N PRO A 27 12.25 8.92 8.97
CA PRO A 27 13.39 9.55 9.61
C PRO A 27 14.32 10.22 8.58
N MET A 28 14.90 11.37 8.93
CA MET A 28 15.83 12.09 8.04
C MET A 28 17.06 11.26 7.66
N ASN A 29 17.52 10.41 8.57
CA ASN A 29 18.66 9.51 8.39
C ASN A 29 18.29 8.15 7.75
N ALA A 30 17.05 7.98 7.29
CA ALA A 30 16.68 6.75 6.60
C ALA A 30 17.52 6.57 5.32
N ASN A 31 18.10 5.37 5.18
CA ASN A 31 18.96 4.98 4.07
C ASN A 31 18.17 4.29 2.92
N TYR A 32 16.85 4.51 2.87
CA TYR A 32 15.96 3.95 1.85
C TYR A 32 15.03 5.04 1.29
N GLY A 33 14.65 4.86 0.02
CA GLY A 33 13.93 5.81 -0.83
C GLY A 33 14.65 7.14 -1.06
N ALA A 34 13.97 8.05 -1.76
CA ALA A 34 14.60 9.25 -2.30
C ALA A 34 15.30 10.11 -1.23
N ARG A 35 16.53 10.55 -1.52
CA ARG A 35 17.33 11.44 -0.68
C ARG A 35 16.52 12.64 -0.19
N TYR A 36 15.76 13.27 -1.08
CA TYR A 36 14.93 14.44 -0.83
C TYR A 36 13.42 14.13 -0.72
N SER A 37 13.06 12.89 -0.35
CA SER A 37 11.65 12.46 -0.21
C SER A 37 10.82 13.35 0.72
N TRP A 38 9.60 13.67 0.29
CA TRP A 38 8.62 14.42 1.07
C TRP A 38 8.17 13.71 2.37
N HIS A 39 8.37 12.39 2.49
CA HIS A 39 8.13 11.66 3.74
C HIS A 39 9.06 12.14 4.87
N LYS A 40 10.29 12.54 4.55
CA LYS A 40 11.26 13.07 5.53
C LYS A 40 10.84 14.43 6.10
N PHE A 41 9.97 15.14 5.39
CA PHE A 41 9.43 16.42 5.80
C PHE A 41 8.02 16.30 6.40
N GLY A 42 7.48 15.09 6.53
CA GLY A 42 6.10 14.85 6.95
C GLY A 42 5.10 15.53 6.02
N GLN A 43 5.33 15.42 4.71
CA GLN A 43 4.52 16.03 3.66
C GLN A 43 4.08 15.02 2.59
N ALA A 44 4.15 13.73 2.91
CA ALA A 44 3.72 12.67 2.01
C ALA A 44 2.96 11.54 2.72
N VAL A 45 2.16 10.83 1.94
CA VAL A 45 1.44 9.63 2.33
C VAL A 45 1.51 8.63 1.18
N ASP A 46 1.92 7.41 1.50
CA ASP A 46 1.79 6.26 0.61
C ASP A 46 0.59 5.43 1.02
N PHE A 47 -0.22 4.99 0.05
CA PHE A 47 -1.41 4.21 0.33
C PHE A 47 -1.79 3.26 -0.80
N VAL A 48 -2.58 2.25 -0.45
CA VAL A 48 -3.20 1.29 -1.39
C VAL A 48 -4.72 1.33 -1.19
N PRO A 49 -5.53 1.62 -2.23
CA PRO A 49 -6.99 1.59 -2.14
C PRO A 49 -7.50 0.18 -1.80
N ALA A 50 -8.68 0.06 -1.18
CA ALA A 50 -9.26 -1.25 -0.85
C ALA A 50 -9.45 -2.16 -2.07
N GLY A 51 -9.73 -1.57 -3.24
CA GLY A 51 -9.87 -2.29 -4.51
C GLY A 51 -8.55 -2.62 -5.21
N GLY A 52 -7.39 -2.28 -4.62
CA GLY A 52 -6.09 -2.31 -5.28
C GLY A 52 -5.76 -1.00 -6.00
N VAL A 53 -4.53 -0.89 -6.50
CA VAL A 53 -4.01 0.36 -7.08
C VAL A 53 -4.71 0.79 -8.36
N ASP A 54 -5.21 -0.17 -9.16
CA ASP A 54 -5.91 0.09 -10.42
C ASP A 54 -7.40 0.41 -10.22
N ALA A 55 -7.91 0.36 -8.98
CA ALA A 55 -9.30 0.68 -8.67
C ALA A 55 -9.60 2.19 -8.66
N ILE A 56 -8.56 3.01 -8.62
CA ILE A 56 -8.66 4.46 -8.76
C ILE A 56 -7.62 4.97 -9.74
N ASP A 57 -7.85 6.14 -10.31
CA ASP A 57 -6.91 6.82 -11.18
C ASP A 57 -6.32 8.10 -10.53
N ARG A 58 -5.33 8.68 -11.23
CA ARG A 58 -4.64 9.89 -10.79
C ARG A 58 -5.58 11.09 -10.68
N ASP A 59 -6.59 11.19 -11.54
CA ASP A 59 -7.50 12.33 -11.57
C ASP A 59 -8.50 12.29 -10.41
N GLN A 60 -8.97 11.11 -10.02
CA GLN A 60 -9.78 10.92 -8.82
C GLN A 60 -9.04 11.36 -7.56
N ILE A 61 -7.74 11.04 -7.44
CA ILE A 61 -6.91 11.48 -6.32
C ILE A 61 -6.75 13.01 -6.34
N ARG A 62 -6.44 13.61 -7.49
CA ARG A 62 -6.32 15.07 -7.62
C ARG A 62 -7.62 15.77 -7.26
N ALA A 63 -8.75 15.25 -7.73
CA ALA A 63 -10.07 15.80 -7.44
C ALA A 63 -10.38 15.72 -5.93
N LEU A 64 -10.09 14.60 -5.27
CA LEU A 64 -10.29 14.45 -3.82
C LEU A 64 -9.44 15.44 -3.02
N MET A 65 -8.16 15.59 -3.37
CA MET A 65 -7.26 16.51 -2.69
C MET A 65 -7.72 17.96 -2.88
N ALA A 66 -8.09 18.34 -4.10
CA ALA A 66 -8.61 19.68 -4.40
C ALA A 66 -9.90 19.98 -3.62
N GLN A 67 -10.86 19.05 -3.59
CA GLN A 67 -12.09 19.18 -2.80
C GLN A 67 -11.82 19.33 -1.30
N SER A 68 -10.73 18.73 -0.82
CA SER A 68 -10.30 18.82 0.58
C SER A 68 -9.42 20.05 0.88
N GLY A 69 -9.22 20.94 -0.09
CA GLY A 69 -8.34 22.11 0.04
C GLY A 69 -6.85 21.77 0.14
N ILE A 70 -6.46 20.55 -0.22
CA ILE A 70 -5.08 20.08 -0.20
C ILE A 70 -4.43 20.39 -1.54
N ARG A 71 -3.32 21.13 -1.49
CA ARG A 71 -2.52 21.41 -2.69
C ARG A 71 -1.46 20.32 -2.85
N VAL A 72 -1.59 19.54 -3.92
CA VAL A 72 -0.65 18.46 -4.25
C VAL A 72 0.64 19.04 -4.83
N ILE A 73 1.78 18.58 -4.32
CA ILE A 73 3.12 18.87 -4.85
C ILE A 73 3.51 17.79 -5.86
N GLU A 74 3.37 16.52 -5.46
CA GLU A 74 3.78 15.35 -6.23
C GLU A 74 2.71 14.26 -6.08
N LEU A 75 2.46 13.53 -7.17
CA LEU A 75 1.50 12.44 -7.19
C LEU A 75 2.02 11.35 -8.12
N LEU A 76 2.50 10.27 -7.52
CA LEU A 76 3.07 9.11 -8.20
C LEU A 76 2.21 7.87 -7.93
N GLY A 77 2.17 6.95 -8.88
CA GLY A 77 1.44 5.69 -8.77
C GLY A 77 1.73 4.75 -9.94
N PRO A 78 0.81 3.84 -10.27
CA PRO A 78 0.97 2.94 -11.41
C PRO A 78 1.38 3.68 -12.69
N GLY A 79 2.50 3.24 -13.28
CA GLY A 79 3.15 3.86 -14.44
C GLY A 79 4.36 4.74 -14.09
N ASP A 80 4.51 5.16 -12.83
CA ASP A 80 5.70 5.87 -12.36
C ASP A 80 6.74 4.88 -11.79
N ARG A 81 8.03 5.14 -12.03
CA ARG A 81 9.11 4.25 -11.58
C ARG A 81 9.03 4.06 -10.07
N GLY A 82 9.03 2.80 -9.62
CA GLY A 82 9.00 2.43 -8.20
C GLY A 82 7.65 2.59 -7.49
N HIS A 83 6.58 2.95 -8.21
CA HIS A 83 5.26 3.21 -7.63
C HIS A 83 4.15 2.35 -8.25
N SER A 84 4.50 1.20 -8.84
CA SER A 84 3.51 0.32 -9.48
C SER A 84 2.54 -0.35 -8.50
N ASN A 85 2.86 -0.39 -7.21
CA ASN A 85 2.11 -1.13 -6.19
C ASN A 85 1.49 -0.26 -5.09
N HIS A 86 1.63 1.07 -5.16
CA HIS A 86 0.99 2.02 -4.24
C HIS A 86 0.83 3.39 -4.90
N TRP A 87 0.01 4.25 -4.29
CA TRP A 87 -0.07 5.66 -4.64
C TRP A 87 0.72 6.49 -3.62
N HIS A 88 1.54 7.41 -4.10
CA HIS A 88 2.27 8.40 -3.32
C HIS A 88 1.64 9.78 -3.54
N VAL A 89 1.26 10.47 -2.47
CA VAL A 89 0.79 11.85 -2.52
C VAL A 89 1.68 12.71 -1.63
N ALA A 90 2.38 13.67 -2.22
CA ALA A 90 3.02 14.76 -1.49
C ALA A 90 2.16 16.03 -1.55
N PHE A 91 2.12 16.78 -0.45
CA PHE A 91 1.24 17.95 -0.30
C PHE A 91 1.93 19.15 0.34
N ALA A 92 1.47 20.33 -0.02
CA ALA A 92 2.03 21.59 0.47
C ALA A 92 1.48 22.00 1.83
N ARG A 93 2.36 22.54 2.67
CA ARG A 93 1.96 23.27 3.87
C ARG A 93 1.31 24.61 3.50
N PRO A 94 0.54 25.24 4.42
CA PRO A 94 0.02 26.58 4.19
C PRO A 94 1.17 27.56 3.94
N GLY A 95 1.01 28.44 2.96
CA GLY A 95 2.04 29.42 2.60
C GLY A 95 3.25 28.87 1.84
N GLN A 96 3.39 27.54 1.71
CA GLN A 96 4.46 26.97 0.90
C GLN A 96 4.22 27.25 -0.58
N VAL A 97 5.22 27.83 -1.24
CA VAL A 97 5.25 27.99 -2.69
C VAL A 97 5.53 26.64 -3.32
N ILE A 98 4.67 26.20 -4.24
CA ILE A 98 4.86 24.96 -5.00
C ILE A 98 5.56 25.36 -6.28
N ASP A 99 6.89 25.22 -6.29
CA ASP A 99 7.65 25.36 -7.52
C ASP A 99 7.55 24.04 -8.30
N ARG A 100 6.75 24.05 -9.37
CA ARG A 100 6.52 22.89 -10.25
C ARG A 100 7.72 22.55 -11.13
N THR A 101 8.82 23.31 -11.05
CA THR A 101 10.02 23.06 -11.85
C THR A 101 10.99 22.06 -11.21
N ARG A 102 10.74 21.60 -9.98
CA ARG A 102 11.57 20.54 -9.38
C ARG A 102 11.42 19.25 -10.21
N PRO A 103 12.52 18.70 -10.75
CA PRO A 103 12.49 17.39 -11.37
C PRO A 103 11.94 16.37 -10.37
N ILE A 104 11.01 15.55 -10.82
CA ILE A 104 10.64 14.32 -10.11
C ILE A 104 11.89 13.45 -10.16
N GLU A 105 12.57 13.26 -9.02
CA GLU A 105 13.79 12.45 -8.94
C GLU A 105 13.42 10.97 -9.16
N GLY A 106 13.38 10.58 -10.42
CA GLY A 106 12.94 9.26 -10.89
C GLY A 106 14.03 8.19 -10.89
N ASP A 107 15.14 8.34 -10.15
CA ASP A 107 16.32 7.47 -10.29
C ASP A 107 16.93 7.00 -8.95
N GLU A 108 16.12 6.66 -7.95
CA GLU A 108 16.66 5.99 -6.75
C GLU A 108 16.11 4.56 -6.64
N ASP A 109 17.00 3.60 -6.90
CA ASP A 109 16.73 2.17 -6.98
C ASP A 109 16.24 1.59 -5.65
N TRP A 110 15.01 1.09 -5.64
CA TRP A 110 14.47 0.29 -4.53
C TRP A 110 14.96 -1.16 -4.67
N LEU A 111 16.20 -1.41 -4.27
CA LEU A 111 16.70 -2.77 -4.07
C LEU A 111 15.95 -3.41 -2.89
N ILE A 112 15.00 -4.31 -3.19
CA ILE A 112 14.58 -5.34 -2.24
C ILE A 112 15.73 -6.35 -2.17
N THR A 113 16.63 -6.23 -1.18
CA THR A 113 17.43 -7.38 -0.76
C THR A 113 16.50 -8.32 0.01
N ALA A 114 15.76 -9.14 -0.72
CA ALA A 114 15.23 -10.37 -0.16
C ALA A 114 16.44 -11.29 0.02
N SER A 115 16.97 -11.34 1.24
CA SER A 115 17.99 -12.32 1.60
C SER A 115 17.50 -13.71 1.20
N GLN A 116 18.12 -14.29 0.17
CA GLN A 116 18.00 -15.70 -0.14
C GLN A 116 18.47 -16.49 1.08
N GLY A 117 17.50 -17.00 1.85
CA GLY A 117 17.73 -18.09 2.78
C GLY A 117 17.83 -19.38 1.98
N ASP A 118 19.06 -19.83 1.81
CA ASP A 118 19.42 -21.15 1.28
C ASP A 118 18.89 -22.24 2.22
N ALA A 119 18.08 -23.19 1.72
CA ALA A 119 17.95 -24.52 2.31
C ALA A 119 17.25 -25.53 1.35
N PRO A 120 17.66 -26.82 1.35
CA PRO A 120 17.48 -27.75 0.24
C PRO A 120 16.29 -28.73 0.39
N SER A 121 15.85 -29.25 -0.77
CA SER A 121 15.29 -30.58 -1.09
C SER A 121 14.12 -31.18 -0.27
N SER A 122 13.07 -31.54 -1.01
CA SER A 122 11.88 -32.34 -0.64
C SER A 122 12.20 -33.72 -0.03
N PRO A 123 11.23 -34.38 0.65
CA PRO A 123 10.39 -35.35 -0.08
C PRO A 123 8.90 -35.43 0.35
N THR A 124 8.07 -35.93 -0.57
CA THR A 124 6.65 -36.35 -0.47
C THR A 124 6.35 -37.42 0.59
N PRO A 125 5.07 -37.58 1.03
CA PRO A 125 4.31 -38.76 0.56
C PRO A 125 2.80 -38.57 0.29
N VAL A 126 2.33 -39.42 -0.63
CA VAL A 126 0.97 -39.96 -0.92
C VAL A 126 0.36 -40.60 0.35
N GLY A 127 -0.94 -40.75 0.64
CA GLY A 127 -2.23 -40.49 0.00
C GLY A 127 -3.37 -41.19 0.80
N VAL A 128 -4.62 -40.99 0.36
CA VAL A 128 -5.89 -41.77 0.51
C VAL A 128 -6.76 -41.77 1.79
N GLU A 129 -8.01 -41.33 1.55
CA GLU A 129 -9.33 -41.93 1.90
C GLU A 129 -10.16 -41.45 3.12
N ALA A 130 -11.42 -41.08 2.81
CA ALA A 130 -12.54 -40.68 3.69
C ALA A 130 -13.34 -41.95 4.16
N PRO A 131 -14.37 -41.88 5.07
CA PRO A 131 -15.70 -41.38 4.66
C PRO A 131 -16.69 -40.86 5.76
N THR A 132 -17.76 -40.19 5.27
CA THR A 132 -19.17 -40.14 5.78
C THR A 132 -19.67 -38.89 6.54
N ALA A 133 -20.82 -38.39 6.06
CA ALA A 133 -21.54 -37.12 6.26
C ALA A 133 -22.58 -37.15 7.42
N PRO A 134 -23.56 -36.21 7.54
CA PRO A 134 -23.66 -34.79 7.14
C PRO A 134 -24.07 -33.85 8.31
N ALA A 135 -23.83 -32.55 8.20
CA ALA A 135 -24.67 -31.53 8.85
C ALA A 135 -24.67 -30.25 8.02
N SER A 136 -25.84 -29.94 7.46
CA SER A 136 -26.11 -28.70 6.75
C SER A 136 -26.05 -27.52 7.72
N THR A 137 -25.02 -26.70 7.58
CA THR A 137 -25.06 -25.29 7.95
C THR A 137 -24.48 -24.53 6.78
N LEU A 138 -25.23 -23.55 6.27
CA LEU A 138 -24.80 -22.62 5.23
C LEU A 138 -23.54 -21.86 5.71
N ALA A 139 -22.37 -22.46 5.51
CA ALA A 139 -21.11 -21.76 5.60
C ALA A 139 -20.97 -20.99 4.29
N ILE A 140 -21.23 -19.69 4.35
CA ILE A 140 -20.72 -18.76 3.35
C ILE A 140 -19.22 -19.02 3.29
N ALA A 141 -18.75 -19.69 2.24
CA ALA A 141 -17.34 -19.99 2.07
C ALA A 141 -16.61 -18.65 2.11
N ALA A 142 -15.88 -18.40 3.20
CA ALA A 142 -15.07 -17.21 3.36
C ALA A 142 -14.06 -17.23 2.21
N LYS A 143 -14.31 -16.38 1.21
CA LYS A 143 -13.45 -16.27 0.04
C LYS A 143 -12.04 -15.99 0.54
N ALA A 144 -11.09 -16.81 0.12
CA ALA A 144 -9.70 -16.60 0.45
C ALA A 144 -9.32 -15.14 0.09
N PRO A 145 -8.61 -14.44 0.97
CA PRO A 145 -8.18 -13.09 0.70
C PRO A 145 -7.33 -13.07 -0.57
N PRO A 146 -7.41 -11.99 -1.35
CA PRO A 146 -6.64 -11.89 -2.58
C PRO A 146 -5.14 -11.99 -2.28
N GLN A 147 -4.40 -12.68 -3.14
CA GLN A 147 -3.00 -13.07 -2.90
C GLN A 147 -2.03 -11.90 -2.64
N TRP A 148 -2.42 -10.67 -2.98
CA TRP A 148 -1.63 -9.48 -2.69
C TRP A 148 -1.69 -9.04 -1.22
N ASP A 149 -2.72 -9.47 -0.47
CA ASP A 149 -2.86 -9.19 0.96
C ASP A 149 -2.20 -10.31 1.77
N VAL A 150 -0.88 -10.22 1.90
CA VAL A 150 -0.06 -11.23 2.58
C VAL A 150 -0.49 -11.42 4.04
N PHE A 151 -0.87 -10.33 4.73
CA PHE A 151 -1.28 -10.40 6.14
C PHE A 151 -2.66 -11.02 6.29
N ALA A 152 -3.65 -10.61 5.49
CA ALA A 152 -4.95 -11.28 5.50
C ALA A 152 -4.82 -12.73 5.06
N THR A 153 -3.92 -13.04 4.12
CA THR A 153 -3.63 -14.41 3.68
C THR A 153 -3.00 -15.25 4.79
N GLU A 154 -2.07 -14.69 5.55
CA GLU A 154 -1.47 -15.34 6.72
C GLU A 154 -2.49 -15.57 7.83
N GLU A 155 -3.30 -14.56 8.16
CA GLU A 155 -4.39 -14.67 9.14
C GLU A 155 -5.45 -15.69 8.69
N TRP A 156 -5.79 -15.70 7.39
CA TRP A 156 -6.75 -16.64 6.82
C TRP A 156 -6.20 -18.07 6.86
N ARG A 157 -4.91 -18.29 6.53
CA ARG A 157 -4.25 -19.60 6.67
C ARG A 157 -4.17 -20.04 8.14
N ALA A 158 -3.88 -19.13 9.06
CA ALA A 158 -3.86 -19.42 10.50
C ALA A 158 -5.25 -19.79 11.03
N ALA A 159 -6.30 -19.16 10.52
CA ALA A 159 -7.68 -19.42 10.91
C ALA A 159 -8.31 -20.66 10.24
N HIS A 160 -7.87 -21.02 9.02
CA HIS A 160 -8.50 -22.09 8.23
C HIS A 160 -7.63 -23.35 8.07
N GLY A 161 -6.43 -23.39 8.64
CA GLY A 161 -5.59 -24.58 8.73
C GLY A 161 -5.14 -25.12 7.37
N GLY A 162 -3.88 -24.91 7.01
CA GLY A 162 -3.27 -25.59 5.86
C GLY A 162 -3.18 -27.10 6.11
N GLY A 163 -4.21 -27.84 5.75
CA GLY A 163 -4.17 -29.30 5.63
C GLY A 163 -3.43 -29.68 4.35
N SER A 164 -2.15 -30.02 4.53
CA SER A 164 -1.17 -30.70 3.66
C SER A 164 -1.03 -30.23 2.21
#